data_AF-A0A9Q0CAE4-F1
#
_entry.id   AF-A0A9Q0CAE4-F1
#
_cell.length_a   1.000
_cell.length_b   1.000
_cell.length_c   1.000
_cell.angle_alpha   90.00
_cell.angle_beta   90.00
_cell.angle_gamma   90.00
#
_symmetry.space_group_name_H-M   'P 1'
#
loop_
_entity.id
_entity.type
_entity.pdbx_description
1 polymer ?
#
loop_
_entity_poly.entity_id
_entity_poly.type
_entity_poly.pdbx_seq_one_letter_code
_entity_poly.pdbx_strand_id
1 'polypeptide(L)'
;MLKRLHTYAIVTKKLTPLHLLRLSFSSPPSSADSDSDSNSNSEQPSTSPENDWEKFLDLQQLRLAFNRITPYRLRKLLELSLDIPTSLRLFNWASAQRGYSHSYSVYFTIIQKLANAGEFSTVYELLLRSKEEGVVLKEPLFIFLIKCYCKSGMPDNVAKVLDEMSELFGCVPTFRSYNMALDLLVSSGFYRDALDVFHKMLHRGISPTTFSFSVAMKAFCQTGKIDSACALLRSMARHGCVPDSIIYQTLIHALCGQGSADEALRLLDEMIHMGCSLDVNTFNDVIHCFCKFNRIRDAAKLLDKMIFRGYSPDAHTYGFLIHGMCKIGKVDKAKALLNQVPELNTVLVNMVICGYVKSGRFNEGEILFELMSHRHKPDVYTYSIFIHGLCKIGRYGAALDLLGEMEASGMSPNVNTYTILIHSFCKAGFWDYANRILEEMSLKGLGLNSVGYNCLIYSLCKDGQLNEAMRLLEEMRTRGYKPDVYTFNALICHFCNDNQIEEALNIFQNMLAEGSCRFEYTREVE
;
A
#
# COMPACT_ATOMS: atom_id res chain seq x y z
N MET A 1 25.42 -10.77 23.43
CA MET A 1 24.01 -10.37 23.63
C MET A 1 23.23 -10.81 22.40
N LEU A 2 22.86 -12.09 22.24
CA LEU A 2 21.55 -12.69 22.63
C LEU A 2 20.39 -11.71 22.39
N LYS A 3 19.37 -11.94 21.56
CA LYS A 3 18.81 -13.15 20.93
C LYS A 3 17.75 -12.66 19.93
N ARG A 4 17.66 -13.27 18.74
CA ARG A 4 16.38 -13.52 18.02
C ARG A 4 16.66 -14.42 16.83
N LEU A 5 16.37 -15.72 16.97
CA LEU A 5 15.72 -16.61 16.01
C LEU A 5 15.89 -18.08 16.44
N HIS A 6 14.93 -18.91 16.02
CA HIS A 6 14.60 -20.30 16.43
C HIS A 6 13.81 -20.42 17.74
N THR A 7 12.67 -21.12 17.80
CA THR A 7 12.27 -22.29 16.99
C THR A 7 10.75 -22.41 16.90
N TYR A 8 10.31 -22.91 15.75
CA TYR A 8 9.01 -23.50 15.47
C TYR A 8 8.67 -24.68 16.40
N ALA A 9 7.37 -24.95 16.49
CA ALA A 9 6.73 -26.27 16.63
C ALA A 9 6.40 -26.88 18.02
N ILE A 10 5.08 -26.96 18.26
CA ILE A 10 4.31 -28.12 18.74
C ILE A 10 4.46 -28.53 20.22
N VAL A 11 3.39 -28.32 21.01
CA VAL A 11 2.67 -29.40 21.73
C VAL A 11 1.22 -28.94 21.99
N THR A 12 0.29 -29.77 21.53
CA THR A 12 -1.15 -29.80 21.77
C THR A 12 -1.55 -30.12 23.22
N LYS A 13 -2.79 -29.72 23.60
CA LYS A 13 -3.68 -30.16 24.72
C LYS A 13 -3.89 -29.07 25.78
N LYS A 14 -5.07 -28.42 25.79
CA LYS A 14 -6.34 -28.79 26.46
C LYS A 14 -6.39 -28.36 27.94
N LEU A 15 -7.51 -27.71 28.29
CA LEU A 15 -8.15 -27.53 29.61
C LEU A 15 -7.80 -26.26 30.43
N THR A 16 -8.59 -25.19 30.19
CA THR A 16 -9.55 -24.49 31.10
C THR A 16 -9.22 -24.26 32.60
N PRO A 17 -9.95 -23.39 33.35
CA PRO A 17 -9.53 -22.03 33.69
C PRO A 17 -9.55 -21.80 35.23
N LEU A 18 -9.12 -20.61 35.70
CA LEU A 18 -9.66 -19.85 36.86
C LEU A 18 -8.58 -19.09 37.62
N HIS A 19 -9.05 -17.96 38.15
CA HIS A 19 -8.49 -17.10 39.20
C HIS A 19 -7.48 -16.02 38.85
N LEU A 20 -8.05 -14.80 38.87
CA LEU A 20 -7.58 -13.62 39.58
C LEU A 20 -6.32 -12.92 39.07
N LEU A 21 -6.51 -11.68 38.60
CA LEU A 21 -5.82 -10.53 39.20
C LEU A 21 -6.61 -9.25 38.92
N ARG A 22 -7.03 -8.62 40.03
CA ARG A 22 -7.44 -7.20 40.14
C ARG A 22 -6.19 -6.31 40.10
N LEU A 23 -6.45 -5.01 39.93
CA LEU A 23 -5.64 -3.79 40.17
C LEU A 23 -5.19 -3.14 38.85
N SER A 24 -5.25 -1.83 38.63
CA SER A 24 -5.84 -0.63 39.29
C SER A 24 -5.28 0.58 38.53
N PHE A 25 -6.05 1.65 38.25
CA PHE A 25 -5.58 3.05 38.12
C PHE A 25 -6.84 3.94 38.19
N SER A 26 -7.19 4.51 39.35
CA SER A 26 -6.76 5.79 39.95
C SER A 26 -7.28 7.04 39.21
N SER A 27 -8.14 7.80 39.89
CA SER A 27 -8.41 9.23 39.64
C SER A 27 -8.26 9.97 40.99
N PRO A 28 -7.77 11.22 41.03
CA PRO A 28 -7.48 11.93 42.27
C PRO A 28 -8.71 12.69 42.83
N PRO A 29 -8.67 13.17 44.09
CA PRO A 29 -9.82 13.73 44.80
C PRO A 29 -9.74 15.25 44.99
N SER A 30 -10.89 15.88 45.29
CA SER A 30 -10.94 17.16 46.01
C SER A 30 -12.30 17.40 46.69
N SER A 31 -12.27 17.30 48.04
CA SER A 31 -12.79 18.24 49.06
C SER A 31 -14.28 18.66 49.02
N ALA A 32 -15.15 18.45 50.02
CA ALA A 32 -15.15 18.55 51.51
C ALA A 32 -16.10 19.68 51.97
N ASP A 33 -16.73 19.46 53.14
CA ASP A 33 -17.55 20.33 54.01
C ASP A 33 -19.09 20.22 53.80
N SER A 34 -19.86 19.51 54.66
CA SER A 34 -20.34 19.77 56.06
C SER A 34 -21.53 20.78 56.08
N ASP A 35 -22.64 20.67 56.81
CA ASP A 35 -23.02 20.00 58.08
C ASP A 35 -24.57 19.83 58.21
N SER A 36 -24.95 18.89 59.09
CA SER A 36 -26.13 18.73 60.00
C SER A 36 -27.49 19.42 59.73
N ASP A 37 -28.63 18.69 59.78
CA ASP A 37 -29.34 18.36 61.05
C ASP A 37 -30.74 17.68 60.90
N SER A 38 -30.95 16.64 61.73
CA SER A 38 -32.17 16.22 62.48
C SER A 38 -33.48 15.63 61.85
N ASN A 39 -33.74 14.38 62.28
CA ASN A 39 -35.00 13.74 62.76
C ASN A 39 -36.29 13.68 61.91
N SER A 40 -36.73 12.48 61.52
CA SER A 40 -37.63 11.60 62.31
C SER A 40 -38.23 10.45 61.46
N ASN A 41 -38.43 9.30 62.10
CA ASN A 41 -38.72 7.97 61.56
C ASN A 41 -39.99 7.83 60.70
N SER A 42 -39.89 7.11 59.59
CA SER A 42 -40.70 5.90 59.32
C SER A 42 -40.11 5.11 58.15
N GLU A 43 -40.16 3.80 58.28
CA GLU A 43 -39.46 2.78 57.50
C GLU A 43 -39.66 2.87 55.97
N GLN A 44 -38.56 2.82 55.21
CA GLN A 44 -38.57 2.40 53.80
C GLN A 44 -37.58 1.24 53.59
N PRO A 45 -37.94 0.19 52.83
CA PRO A 45 -37.07 -0.95 52.65
C PRO A 45 -35.86 -0.61 51.77
N SER A 46 -34.70 -0.90 52.35
CA SER A 46 -33.42 -1.23 51.74
C SER A 46 -33.38 -1.45 50.22
N THR A 47 -32.48 -0.71 49.57
CA THR A 47 -31.61 -1.11 48.44
C THR A 47 -32.16 -2.18 47.50
N SER A 48 -32.63 -1.76 46.32
CA SER A 48 -33.00 -2.67 45.23
C SER A 48 -31.77 -3.37 44.61
N PRO A 49 -31.89 -4.66 44.23
CA PRO A 49 -30.80 -5.49 43.71
C PRO A 49 -30.56 -5.21 42.21
N GLU A 50 -29.81 -4.16 41.87
CA GLU A 50 -29.69 -3.74 40.47
C GLU A 50 -28.52 -4.38 39.69
N ASN A 51 -27.53 -5.01 40.34
CA ASN A 51 -26.29 -5.45 39.67
C ASN A 51 -25.92 -6.94 39.84
N ASP A 52 -26.65 -7.75 40.60
CA ASP A 52 -26.24 -9.13 40.89
C ASP A 52 -26.55 -10.15 39.78
N TRP A 53 -27.35 -9.76 38.78
CA TRP A 53 -27.77 -10.66 37.71
C TRP A 53 -26.73 -10.81 36.59
N GLU A 54 -25.73 -9.93 36.51
CA GLU A 54 -24.66 -9.97 35.49
C GLU A 54 -23.76 -11.22 35.62
N LYS A 55 -23.89 -11.99 36.71
CA LYS A 55 -23.18 -13.26 36.96
C LYS A 55 -23.92 -14.51 36.45
N PHE A 56 -25.20 -14.42 36.14
CA PHE A 56 -25.99 -15.57 35.68
C PHE A 56 -25.87 -15.72 34.16
N LEU A 57 -24.94 -16.57 33.72
CA LEU A 57 -24.69 -16.87 32.30
C LEU A 57 -25.67 -17.91 31.72
N ASP A 58 -26.59 -18.45 32.53
CA ASP A 58 -27.46 -19.58 32.17
C ASP A 58 -28.91 -19.12 31.89
N LEU A 59 -29.40 -19.40 30.68
CA LEU A 59 -30.72 -19.00 30.15
C LEU A 59 -31.89 -19.51 31.02
N GLN A 60 -31.73 -20.65 31.68
CA GLN A 60 -32.77 -21.22 32.56
C GLN A 60 -32.90 -20.45 33.88
N GLN A 61 -31.80 -19.97 34.45
CA GLN A 61 -31.81 -19.18 35.68
C GLN A 61 -32.32 -17.76 35.45
N LEU A 62 -31.98 -17.16 34.30
CA LEU A 62 -32.54 -15.86 33.86
C LEU A 62 -34.06 -15.93 33.60
N ARG A 63 -34.57 -17.05 33.06
CA ARG A 63 -36.02 -17.28 32.86
C ARG A 63 -36.79 -17.41 34.17
N LEU A 64 -36.17 -17.95 35.21
CA LEU A 64 -36.78 -18.13 36.53
C LEU A 64 -36.71 -16.86 37.39
N ALA A 65 -35.72 -16.00 37.18
CA ALA A 65 -35.51 -14.77 37.97
C ALA A 65 -36.36 -13.56 37.50
N PHE A 66 -36.87 -13.55 36.26
CA PHE A 66 -37.47 -12.36 35.68
C PHE A 66 -38.87 -12.60 35.08
N ASN A 67 -39.91 -12.09 35.78
CA ASN A 67 -41.30 -12.14 35.31
C ASN A 67 -41.62 -11.14 34.18
N ARG A 68 -40.84 -10.05 34.02
CA ARG A 68 -40.96 -9.06 32.92
C ARG A 68 -39.59 -8.46 32.60
N ILE A 69 -39.20 -8.45 31.32
CA ILE A 69 -37.94 -7.82 30.88
C ILE A 69 -38.20 -6.42 30.33
N THR A 70 -37.36 -5.47 30.73
CA THR A 70 -37.35 -4.11 30.16
C THR A 70 -36.39 -4.02 28.97
N PRO A 71 -36.64 -3.15 27.98
CA PRO A 71 -35.74 -2.98 26.83
C PRO A 71 -34.28 -2.65 27.21
N TYR A 72 -34.08 -1.90 28.29
CA TYR A 72 -32.76 -1.57 28.81
C TYR A 72 -31.99 -2.80 29.32
N ARG A 73 -32.66 -3.68 30.08
CA ARG A 73 -32.04 -4.91 30.59
C ARG A 73 -31.73 -5.90 29.47
N LEU A 74 -32.63 -6.02 28.49
CA LEU A 74 -32.40 -6.84 27.31
C LEU A 74 -31.18 -6.36 26.51
N ARG A 75 -31.03 -5.04 26.32
CA ARG A 75 -29.87 -4.46 25.67
C ARG A 75 -28.57 -4.86 26.37
N LYS A 76 -28.46 -4.66 27.69
CA LYS A 76 -27.26 -5.04 28.45
C LYS A 76 -26.96 -6.55 28.35
N LEU A 77 -27.98 -7.40 28.44
CA LEU A 77 -27.80 -8.84 28.26
C LEU A 77 -27.28 -9.17 26.85
N LEU A 78 -27.80 -8.49 25.82
CA LEU A 78 -27.33 -8.63 24.44
C LEU A 78 -25.97 -7.98 24.19
N GLU A 79 -25.43 -7.14 25.07
CA GLU A 79 -24.06 -6.62 24.97
C GLU A 79 -23.01 -7.63 25.47
N LEU A 80 -23.40 -8.61 26.29
CA LEU A 80 -22.52 -9.70 26.76
C LEU A 80 -22.06 -10.59 25.59
N SER A 81 -20.94 -11.29 25.72
CA SER A 81 -20.38 -12.19 24.70
C SER A 81 -21.14 -13.52 24.57
N LEU A 82 -22.45 -13.44 24.33
CA LEU A 82 -23.33 -14.57 24.03
C LEU A 82 -23.16 -15.02 22.58
N ASP A 83 -23.34 -16.31 22.34
CA ASP A 83 -23.40 -16.88 20.99
C ASP A 83 -24.62 -16.33 20.22
N ILE A 84 -24.51 -16.33 18.89
CA ILE A 84 -25.51 -15.75 17.98
C ILE A 84 -26.88 -16.45 18.13
N PRO A 85 -26.96 -17.80 18.16
CA PRO A 85 -28.25 -18.50 18.31
C PRO A 85 -28.92 -18.21 19.66
N THR A 86 -28.16 -18.17 20.76
CA THR A 86 -28.68 -17.79 22.08
C THR A 86 -29.17 -16.35 22.11
N SER A 87 -28.43 -15.43 21.49
CA SER A 87 -28.83 -14.02 21.39
C SER A 87 -30.16 -13.85 20.65
N LEU A 88 -30.37 -14.58 19.54
CA LEU A 88 -31.63 -14.60 18.79
C LEU A 88 -32.79 -15.24 19.57
N ARG A 89 -32.54 -16.34 20.30
CA ARG A 89 -33.54 -16.98 21.17
C ARG A 89 -33.99 -16.04 22.28
N LEU A 90 -33.07 -15.31 22.90
CA LEU A 90 -33.36 -14.32 23.93
C LEU A 90 -34.18 -13.15 23.38
N PHE A 91 -33.81 -12.66 22.20
CA PHE A 91 -34.53 -11.61 21.47
C PHE A 91 -35.98 -12.03 21.18
N ASN A 92 -36.18 -13.21 20.59
CA ASN A 92 -37.51 -13.74 20.28
C ASN A 92 -38.36 -14.01 21.53
N TRP A 93 -37.74 -14.52 22.60
CA TRP A 93 -38.44 -14.72 23.87
C TRP A 93 -38.95 -13.41 24.47
N ALA A 94 -38.18 -12.32 24.37
CA ALA A 94 -38.63 -11.01 24.83
C ALA A 94 -39.84 -10.49 24.03
N SER A 95 -39.87 -10.70 22.70
CA SER A 95 -41.04 -10.33 21.89
C SER A 95 -42.33 -11.09 22.21
N ALA A 96 -42.23 -12.28 22.80
CA ALA A 96 -43.40 -13.07 23.18
C ALA A 96 -44.07 -12.58 24.47
N GLN A 97 -43.48 -11.62 25.19
CA GLN A 97 -44.04 -11.09 26.42
C GLN A 97 -45.19 -10.10 26.14
N ARG A 98 -46.33 -10.29 26.82
CA ARG A 98 -47.49 -9.39 26.69
C ARG A 98 -47.13 -7.95 27.08
N GLY A 99 -47.34 -7.02 26.16
CA GLY A 99 -47.14 -5.58 26.36
C GLY A 99 -45.70 -5.10 26.19
N TYR A 100 -44.81 -5.95 25.67
CA TYR A 100 -43.43 -5.58 25.36
C TYR A 100 -43.28 -5.25 23.86
N SER A 101 -42.59 -4.15 23.55
CA SER A 101 -42.12 -3.83 22.20
C SER A 101 -40.61 -3.56 22.23
N HIS A 102 -39.92 -3.98 21.17
CA HIS A 102 -38.49 -3.76 21.07
C HIS A 102 -38.18 -2.26 20.87
N SER A 103 -37.19 -1.75 21.60
CA SER A 103 -36.67 -0.41 21.34
C SER A 103 -35.62 -0.43 20.23
N TYR A 104 -35.40 0.72 19.57
CA TYR A 104 -34.30 0.91 18.62
C TYR A 104 -32.95 0.43 19.17
N SER A 105 -32.69 0.65 20.46
CA SER A 105 -31.41 0.26 21.08
C SER A 105 -31.20 -1.25 21.13
N VAL A 106 -32.27 -2.03 21.31
CA VAL A 106 -32.21 -3.50 21.30
C VAL A 106 -31.99 -4.00 19.87
N TYR A 107 -32.72 -3.47 18.89
CA TYR A 107 -32.51 -3.77 17.48
C TYR A 107 -31.08 -3.42 17.02
N PHE A 108 -30.57 -2.25 17.42
CA PHE A 108 -29.21 -1.84 17.10
C PHE A 108 -28.18 -2.85 17.62
N THR A 109 -28.26 -3.26 18.89
CA THR A 109 -27.30 -4.20 19.49
C THR A 109 -27.34 -5.59 18.83
N ILE A 110 -28.53 -6.15 18.57
CA ILE A 110 -28.63 -7.49 17.95
C ILE A 110 -28.17 -7.46 16.49
N ILE A 111 -28.55 -6.43 15.71
CA ILE A 111 -28.12 -6.26 14.33
C ILE A 111 -26.60 -6.05 14.28
N GLN A 112 -26.04 -5.26 15.19
CA GLN A 112 -24.60 -5.04 15.27
C GLN A 112 -23.82 -6.35 15.47
N LYS A 113 -24.32 -7.22 16.35
CA LYS A 113 -23.73 -8.55 16.59
C LYS A 113 -23.80 -9.45 15.36
N LEU A 114 -24.96 -9.53 14.72
CA LEU A 114 -25.17 -10.38 13.54
C LEU A 114 -24.36 -9.90 12.33
N ALA A 115 -24.32 -8.59 12.08
CA ALA A 115 -23.55 -8.00 11.00
C ALA A 115 -22.03 -8.14 11.19
N ASN A 116 -21.53 -8.15 12.44
CA ASN A 116 -20.13 -8.49 12.72
C ASN A 116 -19.80 -9.97 12.46
N ALA A 117 -20.80 -10.85 12.58
CA ALA A 117 -20.65 -12.28 12.30
C ALA A 117 -20.83 -12.63 10.81
N GLY A 118 -21.27 -11.69 9.98
CA GLY A 118 -21.51 -11.90 8.55
C GLY A 118 -22.88 -12.52 8.21
N GLU A 119 -23.80 -12.63 9.17
CA GLU A 119 -25.14 -13.21 9.00
C GLU A 119 -26.13 -12.20 8.40
N PHE A 120 -25.85 -11.72 7.17
CA PHE A 120 -26.59 -10.61 6.56
C PHE A 120 -28.04 -10.93 6.20
N SER A 121 -28.39 -12.19 5.92
CA SER A 121 -29.78 -12.61 5.64
C SER A 121 -30.67 -12.38 6.87
N THR A 122 -30.20 -12.84 8.04
CA THR A 122 -30.90 -12.66 9.31
C THR A 122 -30.99 -11.19 9.72
N VAL A 123 -29.96 -10.39 9.39
CA VAL A 123 -29.99 -8.93 9.60
C VAL A 123 -31.12 -8.29 8.80
N TYR A 124 -31.30 -8.67 7.54
CA TYR A 124 -32.36 -8.12 6.68
C TYR A 124 -33.76 -8.49 7.18
N GLU A 125 -33.96 -9.74 7.61
CA GLU A 125 -35.21 -10.17 8.25
C GLU A 125 -35.56 -9.33 9.50
N LEU A 126 -34.56 -9.05 10.35
CA LEU A 126 -34.75 -8.22 11.54
C LEU A 126 -35.04 -6.75 11.22
N LEU A 127 -34.47 -6.20 10.14
CA LEU A 127 -34.77 -4.85 9.67
C LEU A 127 -36.23 -4.75 9.20
N LEU A 128 -36.71 -5.70 8.39
CA LEU A 128 -38.12 -5.75 7.96
C LEU A 128 -39.07 -5.88 9.15
N ARG A 129 -38.76 -6.78 10.09
CA ARG A 129 -39.54 -6.93 11.31
C ARG A 129 -39.59 -5.64 12.15
N SER A 130 -38.48 -4.91 12.25
CA SER A 130 -38.45 -3.63 12.98
C SER A 130 -39.38 -2.58 12.38
N LYS A 131 -39.57 -2.62 11.05
CA LYS A 131 -40.52 -1.76 10.33
C LYS A 131 -41.97 -2.16 10.61
N GLU A 132 -42.27 -3.46 10.58
CA GLU A 132 -43.61 -3.99 10.91
C GLU A 132 -44.01 -3.65 12.36
N GLU A 133 -43.05 -3.69 13.29
CA GLU A 133 -43.25 -3.29 14.69
C GLU A 133 -43.28 -1.75 14.89
N GLY A 134 -43.10 -0.96 13.83
CA GLY A 134 -43.20 0.51 13.86
C GLY A 134 -42.00 1.22 14.51
N VAL A 135 -40.84 0.55 14.63
CA VAL A 135 -39.64 1.13 15.23
C VAL A 135 -38.93 2.05 14.24
N VAL A 136 -38.75 3.33 14.60
CA VAL A 136 -38.01 4.29 13.77
C VAL A 136 -36.51 3.97 13.80
N LEU A 137 -35.98 3.48 12.69
CA LEU A 137 -34.56 3.24 12.48
C LEU A 137 -33.81 4.56 12.25
N LYS A 138 -32.60 4.65 12.79
CA LYS A 138 -31.75 5.84 12.71
C LYS A 138 -30.53 5.60 11.81
N GLU A 139 -30.03 6.66 11.20
CA GLU A 139 -28.85 6.67 10.32
C GLU A 139 -27.61 5.91 10.86
N PRO A 140 -27.24 5.97 12.16
CA PRO A 140 -26.07 5.25 12.67
C PRO A 140 -26.11 3.73 12.47
N LEU A 141 -27.30 3.13 12.46
CA LEU A 141 -27.46 1.70 12.16
C LEU A 141 -27.02 1.38 10.74
N PHE A 142 -27.48 2.17 9.77
CA PHE A 142 -27.15 1.98 8.36
C PHE A 142 -25.67 2.27 8.07
N ILE A 143 -25.09 3.28 8.71
CA ILE A 143 -23.63 3.54 8.67
C ILE A 143 -22.86 2.31 9.15
N PHE A 144 -23.30 1.67 10.24
CA PHE A 144 -22.68 0.45 10.75
C PHE A 144 -22.82 -0.72 9.76
N LEU A 145 -24.00 -0.89 9.15
CA LEU A 145 -24.23 -1.94 8.14
C LEU A 145 -23.33 -1.75 6.91
N ILE A 146 -23.21 -0.53 6.40
CA ILE A 146 -22.29 -0.19 5.29
C ILE A 146 -20.86 -0.62 5.65
N LYS A 147 -20.41 -0.35 6.88
CA LYS A 147 -19.08 -0.77 7.36
C LYS A 147 -18.91 -2.29 7.37
N CYS A 148 -19.93 -3.05 7.74
CA CYS A 148 -19.89 -4.51 7.72
C CYS A 148 -19.89 -5.06 6.29
N TYR A 149 -20.75 -4.55 5.39
CA TYR A 149 -20.79 -4.98 3.99
C TYR A 149 -19.48 -4.74 3.26
N CYS A 150 -18.83 -3.58 3.46
CA CYS A 150 -17.51 -3.31 2.88
C CYS A 150 -16.43 -4.27 3.42
N LYS A 151 -16.42 -4.54 4.74
CA LYS A 151 -15.47 -5.48 5.35
C LYS A 151 -15.64 -6.92 4.85
N SER A 152 -16.86 -7.32 4.55
CA SER A 152 -17.18 -8.64 4.01
C SER A 152 -16.99 -8.75 2.49
N GLY A 153 -16.53 -7.69 1.82
CA GLY A 153 -16.23 -7.71 0.39
C GLY A 153 -17.47 -7.70 -0.51
N MET A 154 -18.61 -7.17 -0.03
CA MET A 154 -19.87 -7.10 -0.79
C MET A 154 -20.26 -5.63 -1.08
N PRO A 155 -19.60 -4.96 -2.05
CA PRO A 155 -19.84 -3.54 -2.34
C PRO A 155 -21.22 -3.26 -2.95
N ASP A 156 -21.78 -4.19 -3.76
CA ASP A 156 -23.10 -4.04 -4.39
C ASP A 156 -24.22 -3.76 -3.38
N ASN A 157 -24.09 -4.31 -2.17
CA ASN A 157 -25.07 -4.15 -1.12
C ASN A 157 -25.00 -2.77 -0.46
N VAL A 158 -23.89 -2.03 -0.59
CA VAL A 158 -23.76 -0.68 -0.04
C VAL A 158 -24.72 0.29 -0.74
N ALA A 159 -24.79 0.22 -2.08
CA ALA A 159 -25.69 1.05 -2.86
C ALA A 159 -27.17 0.72 -2.59
N LYS A 160 -27.49 -0.56 -2.38
CA LYS A 160 -28.83 -1.04 -1.99
C LYS A 160 -29.23 -0.57 -0.60
N VAL A 161 -28.35 -0.68 0.38
CA VAL A 161 -28.63 -0.19 1.75
C VAL A 161 -28.95 1.31 1.74
N LEU A 162 -28.28 2.11 0.91
CA LEU A 162 -28.60 3.54 0.75
C LEU A 162 -29.96 3.79 0.07
N ASP A 163 -30.43 2.90 -0.81
CA ASP A 163 -31.78 2.96 -1.40
C ASP A 163 -32.85 2.60 -0.39
N GLU A 164 -32.68 1.44 0.24
CA GLU A 164 -33.63 0.87 1.18
C GLU A 164 -33.79 1.78 2.41
N MET A 165 -32.71 2.44 2.84
CA MET A 165 -32.75 3.44 3.91
C MET A 165 -33.79 4.53 3.63
N SER A 166 -33.84 5.05 2.39
CA SER A 166 -34.83 6.06 1.97
C SER A 166 -36.20 5.49 1.61
N GLU A 167 -36.24 4.43 0.80
CA GLU A 167 -37.46 3.92 0.16
C GLU A 167 -38.26 3.00 1.09
N LEU A 168 -37.57 2.12 1.83
CA LEU A 168 -38.21 1.13 2.69
C LEU A 168 -38.33 1.60 4.13
N PHE A 169 -37.31 2.24 4.68
CA PHE A 169 -37.27 2.56 6.12
C PHE A 169 -37.59 4.03 6.45
N GLY A 170 -37.82 4.88 5.45
CA GLY A 170 -38.17 6.29 5.63
C GLY A 170 -37.09 7.11 6.35
N CYS A 171 -35.86 6.61 6.40
CA CYS A 171 -34.73 7.27 7.03
C CYS A 171 -33.99 8.06 5.94
N VAL A 172 -33.97 9.39 6.03
CA VAL A 172 -33.33 10.20 4.98
C VAL A 172 -31.80 10.10 5.13
N PRO A 173 -31.06 9.56 4.13
CA PRO A 173 -29.61 9.50 4.20
C PRO A 173 -29.02 10.91 4.13
N THR A 174 -28.06 11.20 5.03
CA THR A 174 -27.36 12.49 5.04
C THR A 174 -25.99 12.37 4.36
N PHE A 175 -25.25 13.47 4.29
CA PHE A 175 -23.86 13.44 3.82
C PHE A 175 -22.97 12.48 4.65
N ARG A 176 -23.34 12.14 5.89
CA ARG A 176 -22.56 11.22 6.74
C ARG A 176 -22.60 9.78 6.23
N SER A 177 -23.78 9.26 5.88
CA SER A 177 -23.91 7.89 5.36
C SER A 177 -23.21 7.75 4.01
N TYR A 178 -23.37 8.74 3.12
CA TYR A 178 -22.66 8.77 1.84
C TYR A 178 -21.15 8.89 1.98
N ASN A 179 -20.64 9.81 2.81
CA ASN A 179 -19.19 9.97 2.98
C ASN A 179 -18.54 8.72 3.59
N MET A 180 -19.21 8.05 4.52
CA MET A 180 -18.74 6.77 5.04
C MET A 180 -18.71 5.69 3.96
N ALA A 181 -19.77 5.57 3.15
CA ALA A 181 -19.81 4.63 2.04
C ALA A 181 -18.69 4.88 1.04
N LEU A 182 -18.49 6.13 0.63
CA LEU A 182 -17.44 6.54 -0.30
C LEU A 182 -16.03 6.21 0.25
N ASP A 183 -15.73 6.61 1.48
CA ASP A 183 -14.43 6.39 2.11
C ASP A 183 -14.08 4.90 2.22
N LEU A 184 -15.06 4.10 2.66
CA LEU A 184 -14.89 2.65 2.80
C LEU A 184 -14.74 1.95 1.45
N LEU A 185 -15.56 2.29 0.45
CA LEU A 185 -15.45 1.69 -0.88
C LEU A 185 -14.11 1.98 -1.53
N VAL A 186 -13.62 3.23 -1.45
CA VAL A 186 -12.31 3.61 -1.98
C VAL A 186 -11.16 2.96 -1.21
N SER A 187 -11.25 2.88 0.12
CA SER A 187 -10.25 2.21 0.96
C SER A 187 -10.18 0.70 0.73
N SER A 188 -11.31 0.08 0.35
CA SER A 188 -11.41 -1.33 -0.03
C SER A 188 -11.05 -1.61 -1.50
N GLY A 189 -10.77 -0.58 -2.31
CA GLY A 189 -10.40 -0.71 -3.72
C GLY A 189 -11.57 -0.82 -4.71
N PHE A 190 -12.82 -0.67 -4.25
CA PHE A 190 -14.03 -0.71 -5.06
C PHE A 190 -14.33 0.67 -5.66
N TYR A 191 -13.48 1.11 -6.58
CA TYR A 191 -13.53 2.49 -7.11
C TYR A 191 -14.75 2.78 -7.99
N ARG A 192 -15.24 1.79 -8.77
CA ARG A 192 -16.40 1.99 -9.65
C ARG A 192 -17.69 2.20 -8.85
N ASP A 193 -17.92 1.34 -7.86
CA ASP A 193 -19.08 1.43 -6.97
C ASP A 193 -19.07 2.74 -6.17
N ALA A 194 -17.89 3.22 -5.76
CA ALA A 194 -17.76 4.51 -5.11
C ALA A 194 -18.22 5.67 -6.01
N LEU A 195 -17.90 5.63 -7.31
CA LEU A 195 -18.34 6.65 -8.27
C LEU A 195 -19.85 6.59 -8.50
N ASP A 196 -20.45 5.40 -8.56
CA ASP A 196 -21.89 5.24 -8.68
C ASP A 196 -22.63 5.80 -7.45
N VAL A 197 -22.11 5.52 -6.24
CA VAL A 197 -22.63 6.10 -4.99
C VAL A 197 -22.50 7.63 -4.99
N PHE A 198 -21.41 8.18 -5.52
CA PHE A 198 -21.21 9.63 -5.62
C PHE A 198 -22.19 10.28 -6.62
N HIS A 199 -22.37 9.71 -7.81
CA HIS A 199 -23.36 10.20 -8.77
C HIS A 199 -24.78 10.13 -8.20
N LYS A 200 -25.09 9.08 -7.44
CA LYS A 200 -26.37 8.93 -6.75
C LYS A 200 -26.60 9.99 -5.67
N MET A 201 -25.55 10.36 -4.93
CA MET A 201 -25.60 11.47 -3.97
C MET A 201 -26.03 12.78 -4.66
N LEU A 202 -25.46 13.07 -5.84
CA LEU A 202 -25.80 14.24 -6.64
C LEU A 202 -27.23 14.18 -7.18
N HIS A 203 -27.67 13.05 -7.72
CA HIS A 203 -29.02 12.87 -8.27
C HIS A 203 -30.12 13.03 -7.21
N ARG A 204 -29.84 12.65 -5.96
CA ARG A 204 -30.76 12.83 -4.82
C ARG A 204 -30.71 14.24 -4.21
N GLY A 205 -29.88 15.14 -4.75
CA GLY A 205 -29.76 16.52 -4.25
C GLY A 205 -29.10 16.63 -2.89
N ILE A 206 -28.36 15.61 -2.43
CA ILE A 206 -27.62 15.67 -1.17
C ILE A 206 -26.34 16.45 -1.42
N SER A 207 -26.17 17.57 -0.72
CA SER A 207 -25.02 18.47 -0.90
C SER A 207 -23.70 17.75 -0.58
N PRO A 208 -22.80 17.59 -1.57
CA PRO A 208 -21.47 17.03 -1.34
C PRO A 208 -20.62 17.95 -0.50
N THR A 209 -19.69 17.38 0.26
CA THR A 209 -18.66 18.14 0.97
C THR A 209 -17.33 18.09 0.21
N THR A 210 -16.37 18.93 0.60
CA THR A 210 -14.98 18.85 0.08
C THR A 210 -14.40 17.46 0.21
N PHE A 211 -14.68 16.77 1.33
CA PHE A 211 -14.32 15.37 1.54
C PHE A 211 -14.96 14.43 0.49
N SER A 212 -16.26 14.56 0.22
CA SER A 212 -16.95 13.75 -0.79
C SER A 212 -16.27 13.87 -2.17
N PHE A 213 -15.93 15.10 -2.56
CA PHE A 213 -15.21 15.38 -3.80
C PHE A 213 -13.79 14.79 -3.80
N SER A 214 -13.04 14.94 -2.70
CA SER A 214 -11.69 14.37 -2.57
C SER A 214 -11.67 12.86 -2.76
N VAL A 215 -12.61 12.15 -2.11
CA VAL A 215 -12.74 10.69 -2.24
C VAL A 215 -13.15 10.27 -3.66
N ALA A 216 -14.11 10.98 -4.26
CA ALA A 216 -14.53 10.71 -5.64
C ALA A 216 -13.40 10.96 -6.65
N MET A 217 -12.62 12.03 -6.49
CA MET A 217 -11.45 12.31 -7.34
C MET A 217 -10.39 11.24 -7.20
N LYS A 218 -10.11 10.79 -5.97
CA LYS A 218 -9.20 9.65 -5.74
C LYS A 218 -9.69 8.40 -6.47
N ALA A 219 -10.98 8.10 -6.43
CA ALA A 219 -11.58 6.98 -7.17
C ALA A 219 -11.43 7.15 -8.71
N PHE A 220 -11.67 8.34 -9.24
CA PHE A 220 -11.43 8.63 -10.67
C PHE A 220 -9.96 8.46 -11.06
N CYS A 221 -9.03 8.91 -10.20
CA CYS A 221 -7.59 8.76 -10.44
C CYS A 221 -7.16 7.29 -10.48
N GLN A 222 -7.66 6.47 -9.54
CA GLN A 222 -7.33 5.03 -9.49
C GLN A 222 -7.97 4.23 -10.63
N THR A 223 -9.10 4.70 -11.18
CA THR A 223 -9.71 4.12 -12.39
C THR A 223 -9.09 4.63 -13.70
N GLY A 224 -8.10 5.53 -13.61
CA GLY A 224 -7.40 6.13 -14.74
C GLY A 224 -8.17 7.22 -15.49
N LYS A 225 -9.37 7.60 -15.03
CA LYS A 225 -10.24 8.61 -15.65
C LYS A 225 -9.93 10.02 -15.12
N ILE A 226 -8.74 10.53 -15.38
CA ILE A 226 -8.30 11.82 -14.82
C ILE A 226 -9.07 13.01 -15.40
N ASP A 227 -9.46 12.98 -16.67
CA ASP A 227 -10.27 14.07 -17.27
C ASP A 227 -11.58 14.30 -16.51
N SER A 228 -12.22 13.21 -16.07
CA SER A 228 -13.40 13.26 -15.21
C SER A 228 -13.09 13.84 -13.83
N ALA A 229 -11.94 13.49 -13.25
CA ALA A 229 -11.49 14.06 -11.98
C ALA A 229 -11.24 15.58 -12.08
N CYS A 230 -10.57 16.05 -13.13
CA CYS A 230 -10.34 17.47 -13.39
C CYS A 230 -11.64 18.22 -13.72
N ALA A 231 -12.58 17.59 -14.43
CA ALA A 231 -13.91 18.15 -14.64
C ALA A 231 -14.68 18.29 -13.31
N LEU A 232 -14.52 17.32 -12.41
CA LEU A 232 -15.12 17.35 -11.08
C LEU A 232 -14.52 18.48 -10.22
N LEU A 233 -13.21 18.75 -10.33
CA LEU A 233 -12.57 19.87 -9.66
C LEU A 233 -13.19 21.21 -10.07
N ARG A 234 -13.38 21.40 -11.38
CA ARG A 234 -14.03 22.59 -11.94
C ARG A 234 -15.49 22.72 -11.55
N SER A 235 -16.19 21.62 -11.26
CA SER A 235 -17.58 21.66 -10.83
C SER A 235 -17.75 21.90 -9.33
N MET A 236 -16.72 21.75 -8.50
CA MET A 236 -16.81 21.97 -7.04
C MET A 236 -17.37 23.35 -6.67
N ALA A 237 -16.94 24.40 -7.37
CA ALA A 237 -17.42 25.76 -7.14
C ALA A 237 -18.93 25.92 -7.38
N ARG A 238 -19.50 25.16 -8.34
CA ARG A 238 -20.95 25.16 -8.61
C ARG A 238 -21.75 24.51 -7.48
N HIS A 239 -21.12 23.64 -6.70
CA HIS A 239 -21.70 22.99 -5.52
C HIS A 239 -21.34 23.72 -4.21
N GLY A 240 -20.76 24.93 -4.29
CA GLY A 240 -20.40 25.73 -3.11
C GLY A 240 -19.20 25.18 -2.32
N CYS A 241 -18.42 24.28 -2.90
CA CYS A 241 -17.22 23.72 -2.29
C CYS A 241 -15.95 24.37 -2.85
N VAL A 242 -15.01 24.70 -1.97
CA VAL A 242 -13.68 25.21 -2.36
C VAL A 242 -12.69 24.04 -2.29
N PRO A 243 -11.88 23.79 -3.34
CA PRO A 243 -10.83 22.79 -3.30
C PRO A 243 -9.80 23.09 -2.21
N ASP A 244 -9.33 22.06 -1.52
CA ASP A 244 -8.26 22.17 -0.52
C ASP A 244 -6.91 21.68 -1.10
N SER A 245 -5.84 21.84 -0.32
CA SER A 245 -4.50 21.38 -0.71
C SER A 245 -4.46 19.87 -1.00
N ILE A 246 -5.23 19.07 -0.27
CA ILE A 246 -5.27 17.59 -0.39
C ILE A 246 -5.81 17.19 -1.76
N ILE A 247 -6.86 17.87 -2.23
CA ILE A 247 -7.45 17.63 -3.55
C ILE A 247 -6.44 17.92 -4.66
N TYR A 248 -5.78 19.08 -4.65
CA TYR A 248 -4.77 19.41 -5.65
C TYR A 248 -3.60 18.43 -5.63
N GLN A 249 -3.08 18.09 -4.45
CA GLN A 249 -2.00 17.11 -4.29
C GLN A 249 -2.38 15.73 -4.85
N THR A 250 -3.59 15.25 -4.55
CA THR A 250 -4.09 13.96 -5.03
C THR A 250 -4.15 13.93 -6.56
N LEU A 251 -4.67 15.00 -7.18
CA LEU A 251 -4.76 15.11 -8.64
C LEU A 251 -3.39 15.25 -9.29
N ILE A 252 -2.51 16.09 -8.73
CA ILE A 252 -1.13 16.27 -9.24
C ILE A 252 -0.37 14.95 -9.20
N HIS A 253 -0.44 14.21 -8.09
CA HIS A 253 0.21 12.91 -7.97
C HIS A 253 -0.29 11.90 -9.02
N ALA A 254 -1.61 11.83 -9.22
CA ALA A 254 -2.23 10.96 -10.21
C ALA A 254 -1.83 11.33 -11.65
N LEU A 255 -1.85 12.63 -11.99
CA LEU A 255 -1.41 13.15 -13.29
C LEU A 255 0.07 12.84 -13.55
N CYS A 256 0.91 12.97 -12.52
CA CYS A 256 2.32 12.66 -12.60
C CYS A 256 2.58 11.17 -12.87
N GLY A 257 1.73 10.29 -12.30
CA GLY A 257 1.74 8.85 -12.57
C GLY A 257 1.47 8.51 -14.04
N GLN A 258 0.49 9.18 -14.65
CA GLN A 258 0.07 8.96 -16.05
C GLN A 258 0.93 9.68 -17.10
N GLY A 259 1.67 10.72 -16.69
CA GLY A 259 2.57 11.46 -17.57
C GLY A 259 2.01 12.72 -18.22
N SER A 260 0.86 13.17 -17.74
CA SER A 260 0.26 14.44 -18.12
C SER A 260 0.92 15.61 -17.38
N ALA A 261 2.22 15.84 -17.65
CA ALA A 261 3.03 16.83 -16.92
C ALA A 261 2.56 18.29 -17.08
N ASP A 262 2.01 18.65 -18.24
CA ASP A 262 1.48 20.01 -18.48
C ASP A 262 0.23 20.30 -17.65
N GLU A 263 -0.67 19.33 -17.53
CA GLU A 263 -1.87 19.46 -16.70
C GLU A 263 -1.51 19.49 -15.21
N ALA A 264 -0.51 18.70 -14.79
CA ALA A 264 0.01 18.75 -13.43
C ALA A 264 0.61 20.13 -13.09
N LEU A 265 1.36 20.75 -14.01
CA LEU A 265 1.89 22.10 -13.84
C LEU A 265 0.77 23.15 -13.79
N ARG A 266 -0.27 23.01 -14.63
CA ARG A 266 -1.44 23.89 -14.59
C ARG A 266 -2.16 23.83 -13.24
N LEU A 267 -2.40 22.62 -12.71
CA LEU A 267 -3.03 22.46 -11.40
C LEU A 267 -2.15 22.98 -10.27
N LEU A 268 -0.82 22.83 -10.38
CA LEU A 268 0.11 23.43 -9.43
C LEU A 268 0.01 24.96 -9.44
N ASP A 269 -0.07 25.58 -10.62
CA ASP A 269 -0.23 27.03 -10.74
C ASP A 269 -1.60 27.51 -10.25
N GLU A 270 -2.67 26.76 -10.51
CA GLU A 270 -4.00 27.02 -9.95
C GLU A 270 -3.99 26.94 -8.42
N MET A 271 -3.38 25.91 -7.84
CA MET A 271 -3.23 25.75 -6.38
C MET A 271 -2.52 26.94 -5.75
N ILE A 272 -1.52 27.50 -6.43
CA ILE A 272 -0.79 28.69 -5.97
C ILE A 272 -1.66 29.94 -6.07
N HIS A 273 -2.40 30.11 -7.16
CA HIS A 273 -3.30 31.25 -7.34
C HIS A 273 -4.45 31.25 -6.34
N MET A 274 -4.93 30.08 -5.94
CA MET A 274 -5.97 29.92 -4.91
C MET A 274 -5.45 30.12 -3.48
N GLY A 275 -4.14 30.29 -3.29
CA GLY A 275 -3.53 30.49 -1.97
C GLY A 275 -3.53 29.24 -1.09
N CYS A 276 -3.64 28.04 -1.68
CA CYS A 276 -3.53 26.79 -0.94
C CYS A 276 -2.10 26.59 -0.41
N SER A 277 -1.95 25.81 0.66
CA SER A 277 -0.63 25.52 1.25
C SER A 277 0.16 24.56 0.36
N LEU A 278 1.19 25.05 -0.32
CA LEU A 278 2.11 24.17 -1.05
C LEU A 278 3.19 23.60 -0.12
N ASP A 279 3.45 22.31 -0.26
CA ASP A 279 4.61 21.65 0.32
C ASP A 279 5.69 21.38 -0.74
N VAL A 280 6.91 21.10 -0.27
CA VAL A 280 8.06 20.75 -1.13
C VAL A 280 7.78 19.48 -1.94
N ASN A 281 7.01 18.55 -1.38
CA ASN A 281 6.64 17.29 -2.03
C ASN A 281 5.81 17.51 -3.30
N THR A 282 4.87 18.47 -3.29
CA THR A 282 4.05 18.78 -4.48
C THR A 282 4.92 19.28 -5.64
N PHE A 283 5.92 20.14 -5.36
CA PHE A 283 6.90 20.55 -6.38
C PHE A 283 7.73 19.36 -6.86
N ASN A 284 8.21 18.53 -5.93
CA ASN A 284 9.01 17.35 -6.23
C ASN A 284 8.27 16.35 -7.12
N ASP A 285 6.98 16.12 -6.92
CA ASP A 285 6.16 15.24 -7.76
C ASP A 285 6.13 15.73 -9.22
N VAL A 286 5.91 17.02 -9.44
CA VAL A 286 5.87 17.61 -10.80
C VAL A 286 7.26 17.63 -11.44
N ILE A 287 8.31 17.97 -10.68
CA ILE A 287 9.71 17.94 -11.15
C ILE A 287 10.09 16.50 -11.54
N HIS A 288 9.76 15.52 -10.71
CA HIS A 288 9.99 14.11 -10.98
C HIS A 288 9.24 13.66 -12.24
N CYS A 289 7.98 14.08 -12.42
CA CYS A 289 7.21 13.82 -13.63
C CYS A 289 7.92 14.37 -14.87
N PHE A 290 8.30 15.65 -14.89
CA PHE A 290 9.04 16.24 -16.02
C PHE A 290 10.33 15.48 -16.31
N CYS A 291 11.07 15.05 -15.27
CA CYS A 291 12.28 14.24 -15.44
C CYS A 291 12.00 12.86 -16.03
N LYS A 292 10.94 12.19 -15.57
CA LYS A 292 10.51 10.87 -16.06
C LYS A 292 10.18 10.92 -17.56
N PHE A 293 9.50 11.98 -18.00
CA PHE A 293 9.11 12.22 -19.40
C PHE A 293 10.13 13.04 -20.21
N ASN A 294 11.39 13.09 -19.76
CA ASN A 294 12.53 13.66 -20.49
C ASN A 294 12.46 15.19 -20.75
N ARG A 295 11.62 15.91 -20.00
CA ARG A 295 11.40 17.37 -20.10
C ARG A 295 12.20 18.14 -19.06
N ILE A 296 13.51 17.91 -19.03
CA ILE A 296 14.42 18.45 -18.01
C ILE A 296 14.50 19.99 -18.01
N ARG A 297 14.27 20.64 -19.15
CA ARG A 297 14.24 22.11 -19.23
C ARG A 297 13.08 22.68 -18.42
N ASP A 298 11.91 22.05 -18.47
CA ASP A 298 10.73 22.51 -17.73
C ASP A 298 10.85 22.19 -16.25
N ALA A 299 11.44 21.03 -15.91
CA ALA A 299 11.81 20.68 -14.54
C ALA A 299 12.76 21.73 -13.91
N ALA A 300 13.78 22.18 -14.64
CA ALA A 300 14.72 23.19 -14.16
C ALA A 300 14.04 24.57 -13.97
N LYS A 301 13.17 24.99 -14.89
CA LYS A 301 12.37 26.21 -14.73
C LYS A 301 11.47 26.14 -13.49
N LEU A 302 10.92 24.96 -13.19
CA LEU A 302 10.09 24.76 -12.01
C LEU A 302 10.92 24.82 -10.71
N LEU A 303 12.16 24.31 -10.73
CA LEU A 303 13.11 24.51 -9.63
C LEU A 303 13.40 25.99 -9.40
N ASP A 304 13.70 26.76 -10.45
CA ASP A 304 13.94 28.20 -10.34
C ASP A 304 12.71 28.93 -9.76
N LYS A 305 11.51 28.52 -10.18
CA LYS A 305 10.23 29.03 -9.68
C LYS A 305 9.99 28.68 -8.21
N MET A 306 10.43 27.50 -7.77
CA MET A 306 10.37 27.06 -6.38
C MET A 306 11.29 27.93 -5.50
N ILE A 307 12.54 28.14 -5.93
CA ILE A 307 13.52 28.98 -5.23
C ILE A 307 13.07 30.44 -5.16
N PHE A 308 12.58 31.00 -6.28
CA PHE A 308 12.10 32.39 -6.34
C PHE A 308 10.93 32.65 -5.36
N ARG A 309 10.13 31.64 -5.06
CA ARG A 309 9.04 31.72 -4.08
C ARG A 309 9.48 31.49 -2.62
N GLY A 310 10.77 31.30 -2.37
CA GLY A 310 11.33 31.13 -1.03
C GLY A 310 11.25 29.71 -0.48
N TYR A 311 10.91 28.71 -1.31
CA TYR A 311 11.00 27.30 -0.91
C TYR A 311 12.43 26.80 -1.06
N SER A 312 12.94 26.08 -0.06
CA SER A 312 14.25 25.43 -0.13
C SER A 312 14.13 24.08 -0.82
N PRO A 313 14.77 23.86 -1.98
CA PRO A 313 14.85 22.54 -2.60
C PRO A 313 15.59 21.57 -1.68
N ASP A 314 15.16 20.31 -1.68
CA ASP A 314 15.77 19.24 -0.90
C ASP A 314 16.67 18.35 -1.76
N ALA A 315 17.33 17.38 -1.13
CA ALA A 315 18.18 16.43 -1.84
C ALA A 315 17.39 15.62 -2.89
N HIS A 316 16.09 15.36 -2.67
CA HIS A 316 15.24 14.67 -3.64
C HIS A 316 14.99 15.55 -4.87
N THR A 317 14.71 16.85 -4.71
CA THR A 317 14.53 17.80 -5.82
C THR A 317 15.71 17.76 -6.78
N TYR A 318 16.92 17.91 -6.24
CA TYR A 318 18.15 17.85 -7.03
C TYR A 318 18.42 16.46 -7.59
N GLY A 319 18.11 15.40 -6.83
CA GLY A 319 18.25 14.02 -7.28
C GLY A 319 17.43 13.69 -8.51
N PHE A 320 16.17 14.13 -8.57
CA PHE A 320 15.35 13.93 -9.77
C PHE A 320 15.93 14.61 -11.00
N LEU A 321 16.43 15.84 -10.87
CA LEU A 321 17.06 16.59 -11.96
C LEU A 321 18.39 15.98 -12.39
N ILE A 322 19.25 15.62 -11.44
CA ILE A 322 20.55 14.97 -11.71
C ILE A 322 20.31 13.63 -12.42
N HIS A 323 19.38 12.81 -11.94
CA HIS A 323 19.03 11.54 -12.57
C HIS A 323 18.56 11.74 -14.01
N GLY A 324 17.64 12.68 -14.23
CA GLY A 324 17.11 13.01 -15.53
C GLY A 324 18.19 13.56 -16.49
N MET A 325 19.10 14.42 -16.01
CA MET A 325 20.22 14.95 -16.80
C MET A 325 21.22 13.86 -17.18
N CYS A 326 21.55 12.96 -16.26
CA CYS A 326 22.41 11.80 -16.52
C CYS A 326 21.80 10.86 -17.56
N LYS A 327 20.47 10.66 -17.54
CA LYS A 327 19.75 9.84 -18.53
C LYS A 327 19.81 10.43 -19.94
N ILE A 328 19.81 11.76 -20.08
CA ILE A 328 19.96 12.45 -21.39
C ILE A 328 21.44 12.53 -21.83
N GLY A 329 22.39 12.19 -20.96
CA GLY A 329 23.83 12.33 -21.24
C GLY A 329 24.37 13.76 -21.00
N LYS A 330 23.59 14.66 -20.38
CA LYS A 330 24.04 16.02 -20.01
C LYS A 330 24.73 16.03 -18.65
N VAL A 331 25.74 15.19 -18.49
CA VAL A 331 26.37 14.92 -17.19
C VAL A 331 27.10 16.14 -16.62
N ASP A 332 27.65 17.03 -17.44
CA ASP A 332 28.32 18.24 -16.94
C ASP A 332 27.35 19.21 -16.24
N LYS A 333 26.12 19.30 -16.75
CA LYS A 333 25.06 20.09 -16.09
C LYS A 333 24.61 19.42 -14.79
N ALA A 334 24.57 18.10 -14.76
CA ALA A 334 24.28 17.34 -13.54
C ALA A 334 25.36 17.58 -12.46
N LYS A 335 26.64 17.58 -12.84
CA LYS A 335 27.76 17.93 -11.94
C LYS A 335 27.68 19.39 -11.46
N ALA A 336 27.27 20.33 -12.31
CA ALA A 336 27.08 21.72 -11.89
C ALA A 336 25.95 21.86 -10.85
N LEU A 337 24.84 21.14 -11.02
CA LEU A 337 23.75 21.09 -10.02
C LEU A 337 24.20 20.49 -8.69
N LEU A 338 25.11 19.50 -8.72
CA LEU A 338 25.64 18.87 -7.52
C LEU A 338 26.29 19.89 -6.56
N ASN A 339 26.92 20.93 -7.10
CA ASN A 339 27.55 22.01 -6.31
C ASN A 339 26.53 22.97 -5.69
N GLN A 340 25.26 22.94 -6.12
CA GLN A 340 24.18 23.77 -5.60
C GLN A 340 23.38 23.08 -4.49
N VAL A 341 23.66 21.79 -4.22
CA VAL A 341 22.95 21.01 -3.22
C VAL A 341 23.39 21.45 -1.81
N PRO A 342 22.46 21.83 -0.91
CA PRO A 342 22.80 22.27 0.44
C PRO A 342 23.47 21.17 1.28
N GLU A 343 22.96 19.94 1.16
CA GLU A 343 23.50 18.75 1.83
C GLU A 343 23.87 17.70 0.78
N LEU A 344 25.16 17.65 0.45
CA LEU A 344 25.67 16.65 -0.46
C LEU A 344 25.59 15.27 0.20
N ASN A 345 24.86 14.35 -0.43
CA ASN A 345 24.80 12.96 0.01
C ASN A 345 25.54 12.04 -0.98
N THR A 346 25.97 10.88 -0.52
CA THR A 346 26.68 9.89 -1.34
C THR A 346 25.83 9.44 -2.54
N VAL A 347 24.51 9.38 -2.38
CA VAL A 347 23.56 8.95 -3.43
C VAL A 347 23.58 9.88 -4.65
N LEU A 348 23.60 11.19 -4.46
CA LEU A 348 23.65 12.18 -5.54
C LEU A 348 24.97 12.14 -6.29
N VAL A 349 26.08 11.96 -5.56
CA VAL A 349 27.42 11.79 -6.17
C VAL A 349 27.45 10.49 -6.99
N ASN A 350 26.94 9.37 -6.44
CA ASN A 350 26.81 8.08 -7.13
C ASN A 350 26.00 8.17 -8.42
N MET A 351 24.96 9.00 -8.42
CA MET A 351 24.12 9.22 -9.59
C MET A 351 24.87 9.95 -10.72
N VAL A 352 25.69 10.95 -10.39
CA VAL A 352 26.54 11.67 -11.36
C VAL A 352 27.66 10.75 -11.88
N ILE A 353 28.32 10.00 -10.98
CA ILE A 353 29.31 8.97 -11.33
C ILE A 353 28.72 7.95 -12.31
N CYS A 354 27.54 7.41 -11.99
CA CYS A 354 26.83 6.49 -12.87
C CYS A 354 26.52 7.12 -14.24
N GLY A 355 26.19 8.41 -14.26
CA GLY A 355 26.02 9.21 -15.47
C GLY A 355 27.29 9.28 -16.33
N TYR A 356 28.44 9.56 -15.72
CA TYR A 356 29.74 9.58 -16.41
C TYR A 356 30.11 8.22 -17.00
N VAL A 357 29.97 7.14 -16.21
CA VAL A 357 30.21 5.76 -16.66
C VAL A 357 29.28 5.36 -17.82
N LYS A 358 27.99 5.71 -17.74
CA LYS A 358 27.03 5.43 -18.82
C LYS A 358 27.38 6.17 -20.11
N SER A 359 27.81 7.41 -19.99
CA SER A 359 28.20 8.27 -21.12
C SER A 359 29.57 7.95 -21.71
N GLY A 360 30.32 6.98 -21.15
CA GLY A 360 31.65 6.59 -21.62
C GLY A 360 32.77 7.55 -21.19
N ARG A 361 32.47 8.55 -20.38
CA ARG A 361 33.40 9.59 -19.89
C ARG A 361 33.97 9.17 -18.54
N PHE A 362 34.78 8.12 -18.55
CA PHE A 362 35.22 7.45 -17.33
C PHE A 362 36.22 8.27 -16.51
N ASN A 363 37.17 8.95 -17.16
CA ASN A 363 38.20 9.74 -16.49
C ASN A 363 37.58 10.84 -15.61
N GLU A 364 36.52 11.50 -16.08
CA GLU A 364 35.81 12.50 -15.27
C GLU A 364 35.01 11.88 -14.12
N GLY A 365 34.52 10.66 -14.32
CA GLY A 365 33.94 9.84 -13.25
C GLY A 365 34.98 9.55 -12.17
N GLU A 366 36.14 9.04 -12.56
CA GLU A 366 37.25 8.65 -11.66
C GLU A 366 37.69 9.82 -10.78
N ILE A 367 37.88 11.02 -11.35
CA ILE A 367 38.18 12.23 -10.58
C ILE A 367 37.10 12.52 -9.53
N LEU A 368 35.82 12.32 -9.88
CA LEU A 368 34.71 12.55 -8.95
C LEU A 368 34.65 11.48 -7.84
N PHE A 369 35.07 10.25 -8.13
CA PHE A 369 35.21 9.18 -7.14
C PHE A 369 36.35 9.41 -6.19
N GLU A 370 37.53 9.80 -6.68
CA GLU A 370 38.65 10.18 -5.83
C GLU A 370 38.27 11.34 -4.91
N LEU A 371 37.63 12.38 -5.47
CA LEU A 371 37.12 13.52 -4.69
C LEU A 371 36.10 13.05 -3.63
N MET A 372 35.24 12.10 -3.97
CA MET A 372 34.30 11.50 -3.02
C MET A 372 35.08 10.78 -1.93
N SER A 373 35.97 9.84 -2.25
CA SER A 373 36.72 9.04 -1.28
C SER A 373 37.47 9.89 -0.24
N HIS A 374 37.92 11.09 -0.62
CA HIS A 374 38.53 12.04 0.30
C HIS A 374 37.55 12.83 1.18
N ARG A 375 36.30 13.03 0.76
CA ARG A 375 35.31 13.88 1.46
C ARG A 375 34.16 13.10 2.12
N HIS A 376 33.78 11.96 1.55
CA HIS A 376 32.66 11.10 1.95
C HIS A 376 33.09 9.64 1.79
N LYS A 377 32.76 8.78 2.77
CA LYS A 377 33.08 7.35 2.65
C LYS A 377 32.24 6.74 1.52
N PRO A 378 32.87 6.15 0.48
CA PRO A 378 32.12 5.43 -0.54
C PRO A 378 31.39 4.26 0.08
N ASP A 379 30.22 3.93 -0.46
CA ASP A 379 29.45 2.76 -0.08
C ASP A 379 29.64 1.61 -1.08
N VAL A 380 29.10 0.43 -0.73
CA VAL A 380 29.11 -0.76 -1.60
C VAL A 380 28.61 -0.43 -3.01
N TYR A 381 27.57 0.40 -3.12
CA TYR A 381 26.98 0.78 -4.40
C TYR A 381 27.92 1.62 -5.26
N THR A 382 28.68 2.53 -4.64
CA THR A 382 29.70 3.36 -5.30
C THR A 382 30.74 2.48 -5.97
N TYR A 383 31.31 1.53 -5.22
CA TYR A 383 32.29 0.56 -5.73
C TYR A 383 31.68 -0.29 -6.86
N SER A 384 30.46 -0.79 -6.70
CA SER A 384 29.77 -1.55 -7.77
C SER A 384 29.64 -0.74 -9.07
N ILE A 385 29.33 0.55 -9.00
CA ILE A 385 29.21 1.41 -10.20
C ILE A 385 30.56 1.53 -10.91
N PHE A 386 31.65 1.73 -10.18
CA PHE A 386 32.98 1.85 -10.75
C PHE A 386 33.50 0.55 -11.34
N ILE A 387 33.35 -0.56 -10.61
CA ILE A 387 33.67 -1.90 -11.11
C ILE A 387 32.95 -2.13 -12.44
N HIS A 388 31.65 -1.84 -12.52
CA HIS A 388 30.90 -1.93 -13.77
C HIS A 388 31.46 -1.03 -14.88
N GLY A 389 31.86 0.20 -14.55
CA GLY A 389 32.48 1.12 -15.50
C GLY A 389 33.82 0.63 -16.05
N LEU A 390 34.71 0.13 -15.18
CA LEU A 390 36.00 -0.45 -15.56
C LEU A 390 35.82 -1.67 -16.47
N CYS A 391 34.90 -2.56 -16.09
CA CYS A 391 34.50 -3.72 -16.89
C CYS A 391 33.99 -3.33 -18.28
N LYS A 392 33.21 -2.24 -18.40
CA LYS A 392 32.69 -1.75 -19.69
C LYS A 392 33.78 -1.22 -20.62
N ILE A 393 34.87 -0.69 -20.07
CA ILE A 393 36.02 -0.16 -20.83
C ILE A 393 37.06 -1.26 -21.13
N GLY A 394 36.90 -2.45 -20.53
CA GLY A 394 37.82 -3.57 -20.70
C GLY A 394 39.01 -3.56 -19.73
N ARG A 395 39.00 -2.71 -18.70
CA ARG A 395 40.04 -2.65 -17.66
C ARG A 395 39.74 -3.63 -16.52
N TYR A 396 39.70 -4.93 -16.83
CA TYR A 396 39.30 -5.97 -15.88
C TYR A 396 40.25 -6.11 -14.67
N GLY A 397 41.56 -5.89 -14.86
CA GLY A 397 42.54 -5.93 -13.76
C GLY A 397 42.24 -4.89 -12.69
N ALA A 398 42.09 -3.62 -13.09
CA ALA A 398 41.68 -2.55 -12.19
C ALA A 398 40.31 -2.80 -11.53
N ALA A 399 39.39 -3.48 -12.20
CA ALA A 399 38.10 -3.85 -11.62
C ALA A 399 38.25 -4.87 -10.47
N LEU A 400 39.19 -5.80 -10.58
CA LEU A 400 39.52 -6.75 -9.50
C LEU A 400 40.32 -6.08 -8.38
N ASP A 401 41.23 -5.17 -8.70
CA ASP A 401 41.97 -4.40 -7.70
C ASP A 401 40.99 -3.58 -6.83
N LEU A 402 39.98 -2.97 -7.48
CA LEU A 402 38.95 -2.20 -6.81
C LEU A 402 38.00 -3.07 -5.96
N LEU A 403 37.75 -4.32 -6.37
CA LEU A 403 37.06 -5.30 -5.52
C LEU A 403 37.89 -5.62 -4.26
N GLY A 404 39.20 -5.80 -4.41
CA GLY A 404 40.12 -6.02 -3.29
C GLY A 404 40.20 -4.83 -2.33
N GLU A 405 40.23 -3.60 -2.86
CA GLU A 405 40.20 -2.37 -2.06
C GLU A 405 38.90 -2.24 -1.25
N MET A 406 37.77 -2.57 -1.88
CA MET A 406 36.46 -2.58 -1.24
C MET A 406 36.45 -3.53 -0.02
N GLU A 407 37.02 -4.73 -0.18
CA GLU A 407 37.13 -5.72 0.90
C GLU A 407 38.12 -5.30 1.99
N ALA A 408 39.27 -4.74 1.60
CA ALA A 408 40.27 -4.23 2.53
C ALA A 408 39.73 -3.07 3.37
N SER A 409 38.79 -2.31 2.82
CA SER A 409 38.07 -1.23 3.51
C SER A 409 36.96 -1.74 4.44
N GLY A 410 36.80 -3.07 4.57
CA GLY A 410 35.83 -3.70 5.47
C GLY A 410 34.40 -3.75 4.91
N MET A 411 34.20 -3.48 3.62
CA MET A 411 32.89 -3.59 2.97
C MET A 411 32.75 -4.97 2.33
N SER A 412 31.62 -5.64 2.57
CA SER A 412 31.32 -6.92 1.93
C SER A 412 30.69 -6.70 0.55
N PRO A 413 31.29 -7.23 -0.53
CA PRO A 413 30.66 -7.21 -1.84
C PRO A 413 29.32 -7.96 -1.82
N ASN A 414 28.34 -7.40 -2.52
CA ASN A 414 27.00 -7.97 -2.61
C ASN A 414 26.84 -8.79 -3.91
N VAL A 415 25.70 -9.49 -4.03
CA VAL A 415 25.34 -10.30 -5.21
C VAL A 415 25.48 -9.50 -6.51
N ASN A 416 25.09 -8.21 -6.50
CA ASN A 416 25.19 -7.35 -7.68
C ASN A 416 26.64 -7.12 -8.13
N THR A 417 27.56 -6.88 -7.19
CA THR A 417 28.98 -6.64 -7.50
C THR A 417 29.62 -7.86 -8.18
N TYR A 418 29.39 -9.05 -7.63
CA TYR A 418 29.86 -10.29 -8.24
C TYR A 418 29.20 -10.58 -9.58
N THR A 419 27.89 -10.35 -9.69
CA THR A 419 27.15 -10.55 -10.96
C THR A 419 27.69 -9.63 -12.07
N ILE A 420 28.05 -8.38 -11.76
CA ILE A 420 28.68 -7.45 -12.72
C ILE A 420 30.00 -8.03 -13.24
N LEU A 421 30.87 -8.49 -12.35
CA LEU A 421 32.17 -9.06 -12.70
C LEU A 421 32.00 -10.30 -13.56
N ILE A 422 31.20 -11.27 -13.10
CA ILE A 422 30.90 -12.52 -13.82
C ILE A 422 30.36 -12.20 -15.22
N HIS A 423 29.32 -11.37 -15.32
CA HIS A 423 28.77 -10.96 -16.61
C HIS A 423 29.83 -10.34 -17.52
N SER A 424 30.67 -9.46 -16.97
CA SER A 424 31.70 -8.77 -17.76
C SER A 424 32.81 -9.69 -18.26
N PHE A 425 33.26 -10.65 -17.45
CA PHE A 425 34.26 -11.64 -17.83
C PHE A 425 33.70 -12.61 -18.86
N CYS A 426 32.48 -13.10 -18.66
CA CYS A 426 31.77 -13.93 -19.63
C CYS A 426 31.57 -13.22 -20.97
N LYS A 427 31.16 -11.94 -20.97
CA LYS A 427 31.03 -11.15 -22.19
C LYS A 427 32.35 -10.98 -22.94
N ALA A 428 33.47 -11.00 -22.21
CA ALA A 428 34.82 -10.89 -22.76
C ALA A 428 35.45 -12.25 -23.17
N GLY A 429 34.78 -13.38 -22.87
CA GLY A 429 35.31 -14.73 -23.11
C GLY A 429 36.31 -15.21 -22.05
N PHE A 430 36.46 -14.51 -20.92
CA PHE A 430 37.39 -14.86 -19.84
C PHE A 430 36.75 -15.80 -18.82
N TRP A 431 36.45 -17.03 -19.26
CA TRP A 431 35.70 -18.02 -18.49
C TRP A 431 36.34 -18.46 -17.18
N ASP A 432 37.64 -18.69 -17.18
CA ASP A 432 38.36 -19.12 -15.97
C ASP A 432 38.23 -18.08 -14.85
N TYR A 433 38.29 -16.80 -15.21
CA TYR A 433 38.08 -15.70 -14.27
C TYR A 433 36.62 -15.62 -13.81
N ALA A 434 35.64 -15.80 -14.71
CA ALA A 434 34.23 -15.80 -14.33
C ALA A 434 33.90 -16.93 -13.34
N ASN A 435 34.41 -18.15 -13.59
CA ASN A 435 34.23 -19.30 -12.69
C ASN A 435 34.90 -19.09 -11.34
N ARG A 436 36.12 -18.54 -11.31
CA ARG A 436 36.81 -18.21 -10.06
C ARG A 436 36.02 -17.21 -9.22
N ILE A 437 35.44 -16.18 -9.85
CA ILE A 437 34.61 -15.19 -9.16
C ILE A 437 33.28 -15.81 -8.67
N LEU A 438 32.69 -16.73 -9.43
CA LEU A 438 31.50 -17.49 -9.03
C LEU A 438 31.77 -18.41 -7.82
N GLU A 439 32.92 -19.07 -7.79
CA GLU A 439 33.39 -19.87 -6.66
C GLU A 439 33.62 -19.01 -5.42
N GLU A 440 34.29 -17.86 -5.56
CA GLU A 440 34.51 -16.90 -4.48
C GLU A 440 33.18 -16.39 -3.89
N MET A 441 32.24 -16.03 -4.77
CA MET A 441 30.88 -15.63 -4.38
C MET A 441 30.18 -16.74 -3.58
N SER A 442 30.31 -18.00 -4.02
CA SER A 442 29.71 -19.16 -3.36
C SER A 442 30.34 -19.44 -1.99
N LEU A 443 31.67 -19.31 -1.86
CA LEU A 443 32.38 -19.45 -0.59
C LEU A 443 31.96 -18.39 0.44
N LYS A 444 31.56 -17.20 -0.01
CA LYS A 444 31.00 -16.12 0.81
C LYS A 444 29.52 -16.32 1.14
N GLY A 445 28.92 -17.45 0.76
CA GLY A 445 27.52 -17.77 1.02
C GLY A 445 26.53 -16.97 0.16
N LEU A 446 27.01 -16.35 -0.93
CA LEU A 446 26.18 -15.60 -1.85
C LEU A 446 25.82 -16.50 -3.05
N GLY A 447 24.53 -16.51 -3.42
CA GLY A 447 24.04 -17.23 -4.60
C GLY A 447 23.72 -16.29 -5.75
N LEU A 448 23.86 -16.77 -6.98
CA LEU A 448 23.36 -16.06 -8.16
C LEU A 448 21.86 -15.77 -8.03
N ASN A 449 21.46 -14.60 -8.51
CA ASN A 449 20.05 -14.27 -8.75
C ASN A 449 19.66 -14.67 -10.19
N SER A 450 18.39 -14.50 -10.54
CA SER A 450 17.89 -14.81 -11.90
C SER A 450 18.70 -14.11 -13.00
N VAL A 451 19.10 -12.85 -12.78
CA VAL A 451 19.89 -12.07 -13.76
C VAL A 451 21.27 -12.68 -13.97
N GLY A 452 21.93 -13.15 -12.90
CA GLY A 452 23.23 -13.81 -12.96
C GLY A 452 23.19 -15.13 -13.75
N TYR A 453 22.19 -15.97 -13.49
CA TYR A 453 21.96 -17.19 -14.27
C TYR A 453 21.71 -16.87 -15.75
N ASN A 454 20.83 -15.92 -16.05
CA ASN A 454 20.55 -15.49 -17.43
C ASN A 454 21.81 -15.03 -18.16
N CYS A 455 22.68 -14.29 -17.48
CA CYS A 455 23.94 -13.82 -18.05
C CYS A 455 24.87 -14.98 -18.40
N LEU A 456 25.07 -15.93 -17.47
CA LEU A 456 25.92 -17.10 -17.68
C LEU A 456 25.39 -17.96 -18.82
N ILE A 457 24.09 -18.29 -18.79
CA ILE A 457 23.43 -19.09 -19.84
C ILE A 457 23.58 -18.42 -21.20
N TYR A 458 23.31 -17.11 -21.30
CA TYR A 458 23.50 -16.36 -22.55
C TYR A 458 24.93 -16.41 -23.07
N SER A 459 25.92 -16.20 -22.19
CA SER A 459 27.32 -16.26 -22.61
C SER A 459 27.75 -17.66 -23.05
N LEU A 460 27.30 -18.72 -22.36
CA LEU A 460 27.64 -20.11 -22.71
C LEU A 460 27.00 -20.51 -24.04
N CYS A 461 25.75 -20.08 -24.26
CA CYS A 461 25.03 -20.20 -25.52
C CYS A 461 25.79 -19.51 -26.67
N LYS A 462 26.32 -18.31 -26.44
CA LYS A 462 27.09 -17.57 -27.44
C LYS A 462 28.40 -18.26 -27.79
N ASP A 463 29.04 -18.91 -26.83
CA ASP A 463 30.33 -19.59 -27.00
C ASP A 463 30.17 -21.08 -27.38
N GLY A 464 28.95 -21.53 -27.69
CA GLY A 464 28.66 -22.89 -28.16
C GLY A 464 28.67 -23.98 -27.07
N GLN A 465 28.75 -23.60 -25.79
CA GLN A 465 28.80 -24.51 -24.65
C GLN A 465 27.39 -24.87 -24.14
N LEU A 466 26.56 -25.43 -25.01
CA LEU A 466 25.14 -25.71 -24.72
C LEU A 466 24.92 -26.64 -23.52
N ASN A 467 25.74 -27.69 -23.38
CA ASN A 467 25.60 -28.66 -22.28
C ASN A 467 25.70 -27.98 -20.91
N GLU A 468 26.61 -27.03 -20.79
CA GLU A 468 26.84 -26.27 -19.56
C GLU A 468 25.74 -25.24 -19.34
N ALA A 469 25.25 -24.60 -20.42
CA ALA A 469 24.09 -23.70 -20.36
C ALA A 469 22.82 -24.42 -19.86
N MET A 470 22.57 -25.63 -20.33
CA MET A 470 21.43 -26.46 -19.88
C MET A 470 21.62 -26.94 -18.44
N ARG A 471 22.85 -27.24 -18.01
CA ARG A 471 23.16 -27.55 -16.60
C ARG A 471 22.80 -26.39 -15.68
N LEU A 472 23.19 -25.16 -16.05
CA LEU A 472 22.85 -23.96 -15.29
C LEU A 472 21.35 -23.64 -15.28
N LEU A 473 20.62 -23.98 -16.34
CA LEU A 473 19.15 -23.85 -16.37
C LEU A 473 18.49 -24.77 -15.34
N GLU A 474 18.93 -26.02 -15.25
CA GLU A 474 18.42 -26.95 -14.23
C GLU A 474 18.82 -26.53 -12.81
N GLU A 475 20.05 -26.02 -12.63
CA GLU A 475 20.47 -25.45 -11.36
C GLU A 475 19.60 -24.25 -10.94
N MET A 476 19.27 -23.37 -11.88
CA MET A 476 18.37 -22.24 -11.65
C MET A 476 16.99 -22.72 -11.15
N ARG A 477 16.42 -23.75 -11.78
CA ARG A 477 15.14 -24.37 -11.40
C ARG A 477 15.20 -25.00 -10.01
N THR A 478 16.23 -25.80 -9.72
CA THR A 478 16.39 -26.50 -8.43
C THR A 478 16.58 -25.54 -7.26
N ARG A 479 17.20 -24.37 -7.48
CA ARG A 479 17.30 -23.30 -6.48
C ARG A 479 16.03 -22.45 -6.33
N GLY A 480 14.95 -22.80 -7.03
CA GLY A 480 13.65 -22.14 -6.91
C GLY A 480 13.48 -20.87 -7.74
N TYR A 481 14.43 -20.56 -8.63
CA TYR A 481 14.29 -19.45 -9.57
C TYR A 481 13.56 -19.93 -10.83
N LYS A 482 12.54 -19.18 -11.25
CA LYS A 482 11.82 -19.46 -12.50
C LYS A 482 12.58 -18.85 -13.68
N PRO A 483 12.90 -19.64 -14.72
CA PRO A 483 13.45 -19.10 -15.98
C PRO A 483 12.52 -18.05 -16.56
N ASP A 484 13.07 -16.91 -16.98
CA ASP A 484 12.31 -15.82 -17.57
C ASP A 484 12.51 -15.77 -19.09
N VAL A 485 11.86 -14.79 -19.73
CA VAL A 485 11.93 -14.61 -21.20
C VAL A 485 13.38 -14.45 -21.68
N TYR A 486 14.27 -13.86 -20.87
CA TYR A 486 15.67 -13.68 -21.26
C TYR A 486 16.44 -15.01 -21.23
N THR A 487 16.14 -15.90 -20.28
CA THR A 487 16.74 -17.24 -20.23
C THR A 487 16.41 -18.04 -21.49
N PHE A 488 15.13 -18.08 -21.86
CA PHE A 488 14.69 -18.84 -23.03
C PHE A 488 15.15 -18.22 -24.35
N ASN A 489 15.12 -16.89 -24.47
CA ASN A 489 15.63 -16.21 -25.67
C ASN A 489 17.11 -16.51 -25.92
N ALA A 490 17.93 -16.60 -24.87
CA ALA A 490 19.33 -16.96 -24.99
C ALA A 490 19.53 -18.35 -25.65
N LEU A 491 18.78 -19.35 -25.18
CA LEU A 491 18.82 -20.71 -25.69
C LEU A 491 18.27 -20.81 -27.12
N ILE A 492 17.15 -20.15 -27.40
CA ILE A 492 16.55 -20.07 -28.74
C ILE A 492 17.55 -19.44 -29.73
N CYS A 493 18.20 -18.34 -29.36
CA CYS A 493 19.21 -17.70 -30.19
C CYS A 493 20.37 -18.64 -30.51
N HIS A 494 20.82 -19.45 -29.56
CA HIS A 494 21.86 -20.45 -29.81
C HIS A 494 21.41 -21.52 -30.82
N PHE A 495 20.27 -22.17 -30.59
CA PHE A 495 19.75 -23.19 -31.51
C PHE A 495 19.47 -22.64 -32.92
N CYS A 496 19.00 -21.41 -33.03
CA CYS A 496 18.84 -20.74 -34.32
C CYS A 496 20.18 -20.50 -35.02
N ASN A 497 21.23 -20.10 -34.29
CA ASN A 497 22.56 -19.89 -34.86
C ASN A 497 23.22 -21.20 -35.30
N ASP A 498 22.90 -22.32 -34.64
CA ASP A 498 23.37 -23.66 -34.98
C ASP A 498 22.48 -24.37 -36.03
N ASN A 499 21.55 -23.64 -36.66
CA ASN A 499 20.56 -24.16 -37.63
C ASN A 499 19.66 -25.30 -37.10
N GLN A 500 19.52 -25.44 -35.79
CA GLN A 500 18.68 -26.43 -35.11
C GLN A 500 17.28 -25.86 -34.83
N ILE A 501 16.51 -25.60 -35.89
CA ILE A 501 15.21 -24.90 -35.81
C ILE A 501 14.16 -25.70 -35.01
N GLU A 502 14.16 -27.03 -35.10
CA GLU A 502 13.20 -27.88 -34.37
C GLU A 502 13.38 -27.76 -32.85
N GLU A 503 14.63 -27.75 -32.37
CA GLU A 503 14.92 -27.58 -30.94
C GLU A 503 14.63 -26.14 -30.47
N ALA A 504 14.89 -25.13 -31.32
CA ALA A 504 14.50 -23.76 -31.02
C ALA A 504 12.98 -23.62 -30.80
N LEU A 505 12.17 -24.29 -31.63
CA LEU A 505 10.71 -24.33 -31.48
C LEU A 505 10.28 -25.08 -30.21
N ASN A 506 10.94 -26.18 -29.87
CA ASN A 506 10.69 -26.93 -28.64
C ASN A 506 10.95 -26.06 -27.39
N ILE A 507 12.07 -25.34 -27.36
CA ILE A 507 12.38 -24.39 -26.27
C ILE A 507 11.37 -23.24 -26.20
N PHE A 508 10.90 -22.74 -27.35
CA PHE A 508 9.85 -21.70 -27.39
C PHE A 508 8.52 -22.21 -26.82
N GLN A 509 8.13 -23.45 -27.13
CA GLN A 509 6.93 -24.07 -26.54
C GLN A 509 7.06 -24.23 -25.02
N ASN A 510 8.25 -24.61 -24.52
CA ASN A 510 8.52 -24.68 -23.08
C ASN A 510 8.37 -23.31 -22.40
N MET A 511 8.83 -22.23 -23.04
CA MET A 511 8.64 -20.86 -22.54
C MET A 511 7.16 -20.48 -22.39
N LEU A 512 6.30 -20.91 -23.33
CA LEU A 512 4.85 -20.68 -23.27
C LEU A 512 4.19 -21.52 -22.18
N ALA A 513 4.59 -22.78 -22.02
CA ALA A 513 4.05 -23.69 -21.01
C ALA A 513 4.39 -23.25 -19.58
N GLU A 514 5.58 -22.69 -19.35
CA GLU A 514 6.01 -22.19 -18.03
C GLU A 514 5.41 -20.82 -17.65
N GLY A 515 4.65 -20.19 -18.57
CA GLY A 515 3.99 -18.91 -18.33
C GLY A 515 4.93 -17.71 -18.24
N SER A 516 6.18 -17.86 -18.70
CA SER A 516 7.19 -16.79 -18.68
C SER A 516 6.89 -15.68 -19.68
N CYS A 517 6.03 -15.94 -20.68
CA CYS A 517 5.51 -14.94 -21.60
C CYS A 517 4.06 -14.54 -21.25
N ARG A 518 3.85 -13.31 -20.78
CA ARG A 518 2.54 -12.65 -20.89
C ARG A 518 2.46 -11.97 -22.25
N PHE A 519 2.08 -12.72 -23.28
CA PHE A 519 1.50 -12.09 -24.46
C PHE A 519 0.05 -11.72 -24.10
N GLU A 520 -0.19 -10.47 -23.73
CA GLU A 520 -1.49 -9.85 -23.99
C GLU A 520 -1.58 -9.61 -25.51
N TYR A 521 -1.72 -10.69 -26.28
CA TYR A 521 -2.39 -10.60 -27.56
C TYR A 521 -3.83 -10.99 -27.31
N THR A 522 -4.68 -9.96 -27.32
CA THR A 522 -6.10 -10.07 -27.63
C THR A 522 -6.30 -11.15 -28.68
N ARG A 523 -7.00 -12.22 -28.31
CA ARG A 523 -7.69 -13.09 -29.27
C ARG A 523 -8.74 -12.21 -29.97
N GLU A 524 -8.33 -11.59 -31.06
CA GLU A 524 -9.23 -11.16 -32.11
C GLU A 524 -9.03 -12.08 -33.32
N VAL A 525 -10.15 -12.67 -33.74
CA VAL A 525 -10.43 -13.34 -35.02
C VAL A 525 -9.78 -14.71 -35.27
N GLU A 526 -10.55 -15.77 -35.07
CA GLU A 526 -11.29 -16.46 -36.17
C GLU A 526 -12.51 -17.21 -35.60
#